data_AF-A0A7S3EE02-F1
#
_entry.id   AF-A0A7S3EE02-F1
#
_cell.length_a   1.000
_cell.length_b   1.000
_cell.length_c   1.000
_cell.angle_alpha   90.00
_cell.angle_beta   90.00
_cell.angle_gamma   90.00
#
_symmetry.space_group_name_H-M   'P 1'
#
loop_
_entity.id
_entity.type
_entity.pdbx_description
1 polymer ?
#
loop_
_entity_poly.entity_id
_entity_poly.type
_entity_poly.pdbx_seq_one_letter_code
_entity_poly.pdbx_strand_id
1 'polypeptide(L)'
;MGDLEKAEELLVELRRVDRLSHPGVIGLVEEYLRCGGDEKKVRQALVDGFVGYEAACAQLSIWLTALKKDSGEASEEVANSCLENLVMQKFDPKLADQIFLETGKAPDWLESMIRDPFWCSVLRKLNSSAKSSAVLDYAIRRMDMAISVSDIGGTSGNGMNVTALEDPHVFSTLLAEGVLGVTSATTDAGFHVEMNRLAKLACFDER
;
A
#
# COMPACT_ATOMS: atom_id res chain seq x y z
N MET A 1 13.37 6.52 -39.37
CA MET A 1 12.44 7.54 -38.87
C MET A 1 11.95 7.20 -37.47
N GLY A 2 11.67 5.92 -37.15
CA GLY A 2 11.21 5.51 -35.81
C GLY A 2 12.22 5.61 -34.66
N ASP A 3 13.53 5.45 -34.89
CA ASP A 3 14.50 5.51 -33.79
C ASP A 3 14.65 6.90 -33.17
N LEU A 4 14.56 7.96 -33.99
CA LEU A 4 14.68 9.33 -33.49
C LEU A 4 13.43 9.76 -32.70
N GLU A 5 12.25 9.33 -33.14
CA GLU A 5 10.98 9.56 -32.45
C GLU A 5 10.95 8.83 -31.09
N LYS A 6 11.44 7.58 -31.07
CA LYS A 6 11.63 6.81 -29.83
C LYS A 6 12.63 7.47 -28.88
N ALA A 7 13.70 8.08 -29.41
CA ALA A 7 14.65 8.83 -28.58
C ALA A 7 13.99 10.06 -27.92
N GLU A 8 13.08 10.74 -28.61
CA GLU A 8 12.35 11.88 -28.02
C GLU A 8 11.37 11.42 -26.93
N GLU A 9 10.66 10.31 -27.12
CA GLU A 9 9.80 9.71 -26.08
C GLU A 9 10.60 9.32 -24.82
N LEU A 10 11.75 8.66 -25.00
CA LEU A 10 12.63 8.28 -23.90
C LEU A 10 13.19 9.51 -23.16
N LEU A 11 13.46 10.60 -23.88
CA LEU A 11 13.93 11.84 -23.27
C LEU A 11 12.86 12.49 -22.38
N VAL A 12 11.59 12.42 -22.78
CA VAL A 12 10.46 12.86 -21.94
C VAL A 12 10.35 12.01 -20.68
N GLU A 13 10.50 10.69 -20.80
CA GLU A 13 10.47 9.78 -19.65
C GLU A 13 11.67 10.00 -18.70
N LEU A 14 12.86 10.27 -19.25
CA LEU A 14 14.08 10.57 -18.48
C LEU A 14 14.01 11.92 -17.75
N ARG A 15 13.17 12.85 -18.21
CA ARG A 15 12.93 14.15 -17.56
C ARG A 15 11.92 14.07 -16.41
N ARG A 16 11.24 12.93 -16.22
CA ARG A 16 10.29 12.80 -15.10
C ARG A 16 10.96 13.06 -13.76
N VAL A 17 10.13 13.52 -12.82
CA VAL A 17 10.57 13.87 -11.47
C VAL A 17 11.28 12.70 -10.81
N ASP A 18 12.48 12.96 -10.30
CA ASP A 18 13.35 12.01 -9.59
C ASP A 18 13.65 10.71 -10.36
N ARG A 19 13.60 10.76 -11.70
CA ARG A 19 13.95 9.60 -12.53
C ARG A 19 15.40 9.16 -12.31
N LEU A 20 16.29 10.08 -11.93
CA LEU A 20 17.68 9.79 -11.57
C LEU A 20 17.82 8.76 -10.44
N SER A 21 16.89 8.75 -9.47
CA SER A 21 16.88 7.82 -8.33
C SER A 21 16.26 6.46 -8.67
N HIS A 22 15.59 6.32 -9.82
CA HIS A 22 14.88 5.09 -10.15
C HIS A 22 15.87 3.99 -10.56
N PRO A 23 15.76 2.75 -10.03
CA PRO A 23 16.73 1.67 -10.30
C PRO A 23 16.86 1.31 -11.79
N GLY A 24 15.83 1.56 -12.59
CA GLY A 24 15.82 1.33 -14.04
C GLY A 24 16.42 2.45 -14.91
N VAL A 25 16.91 3.55 -14.32
CA VAL A 25 17.34 4.73 -15.09
C VAL A 25 18.48 4.43 -16.06
N ILE A 26 19.43 3.57 -15.67
CA ILE A 26 20.59 3.23 -16.48
C ILE A 26 20.14 2.56 -17.79
N GLY A 27 19.20 1.62 -17.72
CA GLY A 27 18.68 0.93 -18.91
C GLY A 27 17.98 1.88 -19.88
N LEU A 28 17.26 2.88 -19.37
CA LEU A 28 16.60 3.90 -20.20
C LEU A 28 17.61 4.84 -20.87
N VAL A 29 18.66 5.23 -20.16
CA VAL A 29 19.75 6.04 -20.73
C VAL A 29 20.47 5.26 -21.83
N GLU A 30 20.79 3.98 -21.59
CA GLU A 30 21.42 3.11 -22.60
C GLU A 30 20.55 2.95 -23.85
N GLU A 31 19.23 2.79 -23.67
CA GLU A 31 18.29 2.69 -24.78
C GLU A 31 18.17 4.01 -25.57
N TYR A 32 18.10 5.15 -24.87
CA TYR A 32 18.09 6.48 -25.49
C TYR A 32 19.34 6.73 -26.34
N LEU A 33 20.52 6.39 -25.82
CA LEU A 33 21.79 6.54 -26.56
C LEU A 33 21.85 5.60 -27.76
N ARG A 34 21.30 4.38 -27.65
CA ARG A 34 21.22 3.41 -28.77
C ARG A 34 20.33 3.89 -29.91
N CYS A 35 19.29 4.66 -29.60
CA CYS A 35 18.40 5.30 -30.56
C CYS A 35 18.99 6.57 -31.22
N GLY A 36 20.26 6.91 -30.94
CA GLY A 36 20.94 8.08 -31.51
C GLY A 36 20.69 9.37 -30.72
N GLY A 37 20.22 9.27 -29.48
CA GLY A 37 20.02 10.41 -28.59
C GLY A 37 21.32 11.12 -28.19
N ASP A 38 21.25 12.44 -27.99
CA ASP A 38 22.38 13.26 -27.54
C ASP A 38 22.61 13.14 -26.03
N GLU A 39 23.82 12.74 -25.64
CA GLU A 39 24.27 12.66 -24.25
C GLU A 39 24.06 13.95 -23.44
N LYS A 40 24.26 15.12 -24.06
CA LYS A 40 24.08 16.40 -23.36
C LYS A 40 22.62 16.63 -23.00
N LYS A 41 21.71 16.26 -23.90
CA LYS A 41 20.27 16.38 -23.67
C LYS A 41 19.79 15.45 -22.57
N VAL A 42 20.24 14.19 -22.52
CA VAL A 42 19.86 13.27 -21.44
C VAL A 42 20.43 13.71 -20.09
N ARG A 43 21.68 14.20 -20.04
CA ARG A 43 22.23 14.77 -18.80
C ARG A 43 21.40 15.96 -18.32
N GLN A 44 21.08 16.89 -19.21
CA GLN A 44 20.26 18.05 -18.86
C GLN A 44 18.86 17.61 -18.41
N ALA A 45 18.22 16.68 -19.12
CA ALA A 45 16.89 16.16 -18.77
C ALA A 45 16.85 15.53 -17.36
N LEU A 46 17.86 14.73 -17.02
CA LEU A 46 17.97 14.10 -15.69
C LEU A 46 18.19 15.13 -14.58
N VAL A 47 19.03 16.15 -14.83
CA VAL A 47 19.29 17.23 -13.87
C VAL A 47 18.05 18.12 -13.71
N ASP A 48 17.39 18.48 -14.80
CA ASP A 48 16.15 19.28 -14.80
C ASP A 48 15.03 18.61 -14.01
N GLY A 49 14.94 17.28 -14.08
CA GLY A 49 13.92 16.47 -13.39
C GLY A 49 14.24 16.14 -11.93
N PHE A 50 15.43 16.46 -11.42
CA PHE A 50 15.84 16.07 -10.08
C PHE A 50 15.31 17.03 -9.01
N VAL A 51 14.50 16.51 -8.09
CA VAL A 51 13.90 17.23 -6.95
C VAL A 51 14.45 16.69 -5.62
N GLY A 52 14.78 15.40 -5.53
CA GLY A 52 15.38 14.75 -4.39
C GLY A 52 14.39 14.28 -3.32
N TYR A 53 13.17 13.88 -3.69
CA TYR A 53 12.16 13.44 -2.72
C TYR A 53 12.63 12.23 -1.90
N GLU A 54 13.31 11.27 -2.51
CA GLU A 54 13.85 10.10 -1.81
C GLU A 54 14.78 10.52 -0.66
N ALA A 55 15.75 11.40 -0.94
CA ALA A 55 16.69 11.91 0.04
C ALA A 55 15.99 12.73 1.14
N ALA A 56 14.99 13.53 0.75
CA ALA A 56 14.18 14.29 1.71
C ALA A 56 13.38 13.35 2.64
N CYS A 57 12.76 12.32 2.11
CA CYS A 57 12.03 11.30 2.88
C CYS A 57 12.95 10.52 3.82
N ALA A 58 14.15 10.14 3.36
CA ALA A 58 15.15 9.47 4.18
C ALA A 58 15.57 10.36 5.36
N GLN A 59 15.84 11.64 5.10
CA GLN A 59 16.25 12.58 6.13
C GLN A 59 15.12 12.88 7.13
N LEU A 60 13.89 13.05 6.65
CA LEU A 60 12.71 13.18 7.51
C LEU A 60 12.55 11.97 8.42
N SER A 61 12.77 10.76 7.92
CA SER A 61 12.67 9.53 8.72
C SER A 61 13.71 9.51 9.85
N ILE A 62 14.93 9.98 9.59
CA ILE A 62 15.97 10.12 10.62
C ILE A 62 15.55 11.13 11.67
N TRP A 63 15.04 12.29 11.26
CA TRP A 63 14.59 13.34 12.19
C TRP A 63 13.41 12.88 13.04
N LEU A 64 12.42 12.21 12.46
CA LEU A 64 11.28 11.66 13.18
C LEU A 64 11.71 10.61 14.20
N THR A 65 12.67 9.77 13.84
CA THR A 65 13.24 8.76 14.76
C THR A 65 13.99 9.41 15.92
N ALA A 66 14.77 10.45 15.65
CA ALA A 66 15.50 11.20 16.68
C ALA A 66 14.53 11.94 17.62
N LEU A 67 13.50 12.60 17.08
CA LEU A 67 12.51 13.31 17.87
C LEU A 67 11.71 12.36 18.78
N LYS A 68 11.34 11.18 18.28
CA LYS A 68 10.67 10.13 19.08
C LYS A 68 11.51 9.73 20.30
N LYS A 69 12.83 9.69 20.16
CA LYS A 69 13.76 9.35 21.24
C LYS A 69 13.85 10.44 22.31
N ASP A 70 13.78 11.71 21.91
CA ASP A 70 14.07 12.85 22.79
C ASP A 70 12.81 13.48 23.43
N SER A 71 11.64 13.35 22.78
CA SER A 71 10.42 14.09 23.16
C SER A 71 9.17 13.23 23.39
N GLY A 72 9.28 11.91 23.25
CA GLY A 72 8.21 10.97 23.55
C GLY A 72 6.98 11.08 22.64
N GLU A 73 5.80 10.73 23.17
CA GLU A 73 4.55 10.56 22.42
C GLU A 73 4.04 11.85 21.74
N ALA A 74 4.32 13.03 22.32
CA ALA A 74 3.84 14.32 21.80
C ALA A 74 4.42 14.67 20.41
N SER A 75 5.67 14.28 20.12
CA SER A 75 6.25 14.51 18.80
C SER A 75 5.75 13.52 17.75
N GLU A 76 5.35 12.32 18.16
CA GLU A 76 4.76 11.33 17.27
C GLU A 76 3.37 11.77 16.82
N GLU A 77 2.58 12.35 17.72
CA GLU A 77 1.25 12.89 17.40
C GLU A 77 1.31 14.06 16.41
N VAL A 78 2.26 15.00 16.60
CA VAL A 78 2.46 16.13 15.66
C VAL A 78 2.95 15.63 14.30
N ALA A 79 3.89 14.67 14.28
CA ALA A 79 4.38 14.08 13.04
C ALA A 79 3.26 13.36 12.28
N ASN A 80 2.48 12.52 12.97
CA ASN A 80 1.35 11.80 12.41
C ASN A 80 0.27 12.75 11.90
N SER A 81 0.00 13.84 12.61
CA SER A 81 -0.94 14.88 12.17
C SER A 81 -0.46 15.59 10.90
N CYS A 82 0.83 15.92 10.81
CA CYS A 82 1.41 16.51 9.61
C CYS A 82 1.37 15.55 8.41
N LEU A 83 1.69 14.28 8.63
CA LEU A 83 1.64 13.23 7.61
C LEU A 83 0.21 13.01 7.12
N GLU A 84 -0.76 12.92 8.04
CA GLU A 84 -2.18 12.81 7.69
C GLU A 84 -2.60 13.98 6.80
N ASN A 85 -2.30 15.22 7.20
CA ASN A 85 -2.64 16.40 6.41
C ASN A 85 -2.00 16.39 5.02
N LEU A 86 -0.72 16.02 4.93
CA LEU A 86 0.00 15.95 3.65
C LEU A 86 -0.64 14.93 2.72
N VAL A 87 -0.95 13.74 3.24
CA VAL A 87 -1.57 12.66 2.47
C VAL A 87 -2.97 13.07 2.02
N MET A 88 -3.80 13.63 2.91
CA MET A 88 -5.14 14.10 2.54
C MET A 88 -5.10 15.14 1.41
N GLN A 89 -4.12 16.05 1.43
CA GLN A 89 -3.96 17.10 0.42
C GLN A 89 -3.39 16.59 -0.91
N LYS A 90 -2.40 15.68 -0.87
CA LYS A 90 -1.60 15.30 -2.05
C LYS A 90 -1.99 13.97 -2.67
N PHE A 91 -2.84 13.17 -2.01
CA PHE A 91 -3.25 11.88 -2.55
C PHE A 91 -3.99 12.03 -3.89
N ASP A 92 -3.48 11.35 -4.92
CA ASP A 92 -4.09 11.25 -6.25
C ASP A 92 -4.55 9.79 -6.48
N PRO A 93 -5.87 9.54 -6.57
CA PRO A 93 -6.41 8.20 -6.74
C PRO A 93 -6.00 7.56 -8.08
N LYS A 94 -5.79 8.37 -9.14
CA LYS A 94 -5.41 7.83 -10.46
C LYS A 94 -3.99 7.28 -10.46
N LEU A 95 -3.07 8.00 -9.82
CA LEU A 95 -1.69 7.54 -9.67
C LEU A 95 -1.60 6.30 -8.77
N ALA A 96 -2.38 6.27 -7.69
CA ALA A 96 -2.46 5.09 -6.83
C ALA A 96 -2.93 3.85 -7.61
N ASP A 97 -3.99 3.99 -8.40
CA ASP A 97 -4.53 2.89 -9.19
C ASP A 97 -3.59 2.45 -10.32
N GLN A 98 -2.85 3.39 -10.94
CA GLN A 98 -1.81 3.06 -11.92
C GLN A 98 -0.72 2.16 -11.31
N ILE A 99 -0.23 2.50 -10.11
CA ILE A 99 0.77 1.68 -9.41
C ILE A 99 0.24 0.27 -9.15
N PHE A 100 -1.04 0.14 -8.78
CA PHE A 100 -1.67 -1.15 -8.50
C PHE A 100 -1.88 -2.00 -9.76
N LEU A 101 -2.20 -1.36 -10.89
CA LEU A 101 -2.40 -2.03 -12.18
C LEU A 101 -1.06 -2.46 -12.81
N GLU A 102 -0.01 -1.67 -12.68
CA GLU A 102 1.31 -1.97 -13.23
C GLU A 102 1.96 -3.19 -12.55
N THR A 103 1.78 -3.35 -11.24
CA THR A 103 2.34 -4.49 -10.50
C THR A 103 1.49 -5.76 -10.60
N GLY A 104 0.20 -5.64 -10.95
CA GLY A 104 -0.76 -6.75 -10.98
C GLY A 104 -0.97 -7.44 -9.62
N LYS A 105 -0.36 -6.92 -8.57
CA LYS A 105 -0.36 -7.40 -7.19
C LYS A 105 -0.33 -6.21 -6.24
N ALA A 106 -0.93 -6.38 -5.07
CA ALA A 106 -0.86 -5.39 -4.00
C ALA A 106 0.61 -5.13 -3.61
N PRO A 107 1.04 -3.87 -3.52
CA PRO A 107 2.41 -3.55 -3.11
C PRO A 107 2.71 -3.97 -1.67
N ASP A 108 3.94 -4.41 -1.39
CA ASP A 108 4.35 -4.86 -0.06
C ASP A 108 4.24 -3.78 1.03
N TRP A 109 4.43 -2.51 0.64
CA TRP A 109 4.26 -1.37 1.54
C TRP A 109 2.81 -1.21 2.00
N LEU A 110 1.83 -1.60 1.17
CA LEU A 110 0.41 -1.47 1.49
C LEU A 110 0.00 -2.44 2.60
N GLU A 111 0.50 -3.68 2.55
CA GLU A 111 0.28 -4.68 3.61
C GLU A 111 0.96 -4.29 4.93
N SER A 112 2.00 -3.46 4.88
CA SER A 112 2.63 -2.89 6.07
C SER A 112 1.78 -1.75 6.65
N MET A 113 1.21 -0.90 5.80
CA MET A 113 0.29 0.17 6.21
C MET A 113 -1.01 -0.38 6.81
N ILE A 114 -1.59 -1.43 6.23
CA ILE A 114 -2.82 -2.07 6.73
C ILE A 114 -2.64 -2.65 8.15
N ARG A 115 -1.41 -2.98 8.56
CA ARG A 115 -1.11 -3.47 9.91
C ARG A 115 -0.98 -2.37 10.96
N ASP A 116 -0.80 -1.12 10.54
CA ASP A 116 -0.58 0.02 11.42
C ASP A 116 -1.92 0.74 11.72
N PRO A 117 -2.33 0.88 13.00
CA PRO A 117 -3.55 1.57 13.38
C PRO A 117 -3.66 3.03 12.87
N PHE A 118 -2.54 3.75 12.80
CA PHE A 118 -2.51 5.11 12.29
C PHE A 118 -2.88 5.13 10.80
N TRP A 119 -2.22 4.30 10.01
CA TRP A 119 -2.49 4.23 8.57
C TRP A 119 -3.90 3.71 8.27
N CYS A 120 -4.43 2.80 9.08
CA CYS A 120 -5.82 2.36 8.96
C CYS A 120 -6.81 3.52 9.12
N SER A 121 -6.58 4.41 10.09
CA SER A 121 -7.38 5.61 10.29
C SER A 121 -7.30 6.55 9.08
N VAL A 122 -6.09 6.82 8.58
CA VAL A 122 -5.85 7.69 7.43
C VAL A 122 -6.51 7.13 6.16
N LEU A 123 -6.38 5.83 5.89
CA LEU A 123 -6.97 5.18 4.71
C LEU A 123 -8.51 5.24 4.72
N ARG A 124 -9.13 5.03 5.88
CA ARG A 124 -10.59 5.19 6.02
C ARG A 124 -11.03 6.63 5.80
N LYS A 125 -10.31 7.61 6.36
CA LYS A 125 -10.57 9.04 6.14
C LYS A 125 -10.44 9.39 4.66
N LEU A 126 -9.40 8.92 3.98
CA LEU A 126 -9.20 9.11 2.54
C LEU A 126 -10.38 8.57 1.73
N ASN A 127 -10.81 7.34 1.99
CA ASN A 127 -11.93 6.75 1.25
C ASN A 127 -13.25 7.49 1.50
N SER A 128 -13.50 7.92 2.75
CA SER A 128 -14.68 8.70 3.10
C SER A 128 -14.72 10.09 2.43
N SER A 129 -13.56 10.64 2.06
CA SER A 129 -13.42 11.93 1.38
C SER A 129 -13.71 11.88 -0.13
N ALA A 130 -14.34 10.81 -0.62
CA ALA A 130 -14.80 10.61 -2.00
C ALA A 130 -13.70 10.49 -3.07
N LYS A 131 -12.47 10.10 -2.69
CA LYS A 131 -11.45 9.63 -3.64
C LYS A 131 -11.54 8.11 -3.75
N SER A 132 -12.56 7.59 -4.44
CA SER A 132 -12.66 6.14 -4.69
C SER A 132 -11.51 5.71 -5.60
N SER A 133 -10.71 4.77 -5.14
CA SER A 133 -9.58 4.21 -5.87
C SER A 133 -9.53 2.71 -5.61
N ALA A 134 -9.16 1.93 -6.61
CA ALA A 134 -9.04 0.47 -6.49
C ALA A 134 -8.09 0.05 -5.34
N VAL A 135 -7.03 0.85 -5.10
CA VAL A 135 -6.11 0.66 -3.97
C VAL A 135 -6.80 0.87 -2.62
N LEU A 136 -7.59 1.94 -2.48
CA LEU A 136 -8.30 2.24 -1.23
C LEU A 136 -9.37 1.20 -0.95
N ASP A 137 -10.12 0.77 -1.97
CA ASP A 137 -11.12 -0.28 -1.85
C ASP A 137 -10.48 -1.62 -1.47
N TYR A 138 -9.33 -1.97 -2.07
CA TYR A 138 -8.56 -3.15 -1.68
C TYR A 138 -8.10 -3.05 -0.22
N ALA A 139 -7.52 -1.91 0.18
CA ALA A 139 -7.02 -1.72 1.52
C ALA A 139 -8.12 -1.79 2.58
N ILE A 140 -9.29 -1.21 2.32
CA ILE A 140 -10.44 -1.26 3.23
C ILE A 140 -10.98 -2.68 3.35
N ARG A 141 -11.17 -3.38 2.24
CA ARG A 141 -11.57 -4.80 2.29
C ARG A 141 -10.58 -5.65 3.10
N ARG A 142 -9.27 -5.43 2.94
CA ARG A 142 -8.24 -6.14 3.70
C ARG A 142 -8.26 -5.79 5.19
N MET A 143 -8.48 -4.52 5.54
CA MET A 143 -8.65 -4.09 6.93
C MET A 143 -9.88 -4.75 7.57
N ASP A 144 -11.01 -4.76 6.86
CA ASP A 144 -12.26 -5.34 7.36
C ASP A 144 -12.17 -6.87 7.47
N MET A 145 -11.45 -7.53 6.56
CA MET A 145 -11.07 -8.94 6.68
C MET A 145 -10.23 -9.20 7.93
N ALA A 146 -9.19 -8.40 8.17
CA ALA A 146 -8.29 -8.59 9.32
C ALA A 146 -9.03 -8.42 10.65
N ILE A 147 -9.92 -7.44 10.74
CA ILE A 147 -10.80 -7.24 11.90
C ILE A 147 -11.72 -8.45 12.08
N SER A 148 -12.37 -8.90 11.01
CA SER A 148 -13.25 -10.08 11.04
C SER A 148 -12.50 -11.33 11.50
N VAL A 149 -11.30 -11.59 11.00
CA VAL A 149 -10.44 -12.70 11.45
C VAL A 149 -10.14 -12.63 12.94
N SER A 150 -9.81 -11.43 13.45
CA SER A 150 -9.51 -11.21 14.86
C SER A 150 -10.73 -11.38 15.77
N ASP A 151 -11.92 -10.98 15.30
CA ASP A 151 -13.18 -11.14 16.05
C ASP A 151 -13.67 -12.59 16.06
N ILE A 152 -13.42 -13.37 15.00
CA ILE A 152 -13.80 -14.80 14.99
C ILE A 152 -12.85 -15.61 15.90
N GLY A 153 -11.57 -15.21 16.01
CA GLY A 153 -10.55 -15.84 16.86
C GLY A 153 -10.45 -15.31 18.30
N GLY A 154 -10.99 -14.12 18.58
CA GLY A 154 -10.90 -13.45 19.87
C GLY A 154 -12.14 -13.68 20.76
N THR A 155 -11.92 -13.94 22.04
CA THR A 155 -13.00 -13.95 23.07
C THR A 155 -13.50 -12.55 23.43
N SER A 156 -13.15 -11.51 22.67
CA SER A 156 -13.52 -10.13 22.96
C SER A 156 -14.76 -9.75 22.15
N GLY A 157 -15.90 -9.68 22.82
CA GLY A 157 -17.22 -9.41 22.24
C GLY A 157 -17.43 -7.97 21.75
N ASN A 158 -16.57 -7.46 20.87
CA ASN A 158 -16.97 -6.39 19.98
C ASN A 158 -17.58 -7.05 18.74
N GLY A 159 -18.82 -6.66 18.43
CA GLY A 159 -19.63 -7.31 17.41
C GLY A 159 -18.93 -7.31 16.06
N MET A 160 -18.86 -8.52 15.46
CA MET A 160 -18.51 -8.75 14.07
C MET A 160 -19.17 -7.68 13.19
N ASN A 161 -18.38 -6.95 12.39
CA ASN A 161 -18.95 -5.95 11.49
C ASN A 161 -19.58 -6.67 10.28
N VAL A 162 -20.87 -7.01 10.43
CA VAL A 162 -21.67 -7.88 9.56
C VAL A 162 -21.65 -7.47 8.09
N THR A 163 -21.47 -6.19 7.80
CA THR A 163 -21.43 -5.64 6.44
C THR A 163 -20.25 -6.14 5.60
N ALA A 164 -19.15 -6.59 6.23
CA ALA A 164 -18.00 -7.13 5.50
C ALA A 164 -18.21 -8.57 5.00
N LEU A 165 -19.07 -9.35 5.68
CA LEU A 165 -19.39 -10.74 5.31
C LEU A 165 -20.38 -10.85 4.15
N GLU A 166 -21.12 -9.78 3.86
CA GLU A 166 -22.04 -9.72 2.73
C GLU A 166 -21.31 -9.72 1.37
N ASP A 167 -20.02 -9.39 1.35
CA ASP A 167 -19.18 -9.49 0.14
C ASP A 167 -18.74 -10.96 -0.11
N PRO A 168 -19.17 -11.59 -1.22
CA PRO A 168 -18.83 -12.98 -1.54
C PRO A 168 -17.32 -13.25 -1.63
N HIS A 169 -16.52 -12.26 -2.00
CA HIS A 169 -15.07 -12.40 -2.08
C HIS A 169 -14.43 -12.39 -0.70
N VAL A 170 -14.98 -11.61 0.24
CA VAL A 170 -14.53 -11.58 1.64
C VAL A 170 -14.83 -12.91 2.31
N PHE A 171 -16.06 -13.40 2.17
CA PHE A 171 -16.46 -14.69 2.74
C PHE A 171 -15.63 -15.86 2.18
N SER A 172 -15.45 -15.96 0.86
CA SER A 172 -14.70 -17.07 0.26
C SER A 172 -13.22 -17.06 0.65
N THR A 173 -12.60 -15.90 0.77
CA THR A 173 -11.20 -15.77 1.21
C THR A 173 -11.04 -16.18 2.68
N LEU A 174 -11.95 -15.73 3.56
CA LEU A 174 -11.97 -16.11 4.98
C LEU A 174 -12.21 -17.61 5.17
N LEU A 175 -13.09 -18.20 4.36
CA LEU A 175 -13.36 -19.63 4.39
C LEU A 175 -12.14 -20.43 3.91
N ALA A 176 -11.46 -19.98 2.84
CA ALA A 176 -10.23 -20.60 2.38
C ALA A 176 -9.11 -20.54 3.43
N GLU A 177 -8.91 -19.39 4.08
CA GLU A 177 -7.96 -19.24 5.19
C GLU A 177 -8.33 -20.11 6.40
N GLY A 178 -9.63 -20.21 6.74
CA GLY A 178 -10.12 -21.10 7.79
C GLY A 178 -9.84 -22.57 7.50
N VAL A 179 -10.12 -23.04 6.28
CA VAL A 179 -9.82 -24.42 5.84
C VAL A 179 -8.31 -24.67 5.84
N LEU A 180 -7.51 -23.70 5.41
CA LEU A 180 -6.04 -23.78 5.50
C LEU A 180 -5.56 -23.84 6.95
N GLY A 181 -6.16 -23.08 7.86
CA GLY A 181 -5.87 -23.13 9.29
C GLY A 181 -6.16 -24.50 9.91
N VAL A 182 -7.32 -25.08 9.60
CA VAL A 182 -7.71 -26.43 10.04
C VAL A 182 -6.76 -27.51 9.48
N THR A 183 -6.37 -27.39 8.21
CA THR A 183 -5.51 -28.40 7.56
C THR A 183 -4.03 -28.28 7.92
N SER A 184 -3.59 -27.09 8.36
CA SER A 184 -2.22 -26.84 8.84
C SER A 184 -2.04 -27.03 10.35
N ALA A 185 -3.13 -27.23 11.09
CA ALA A 185 -3.08 -27.48 12.52
C ALA A 185 -2.40 -28.83 12.83
N THR A 186 -1.23 -28.76 13.48
CA THR A 186 -0.45 -29.94 13.90
C THR A 186 -0.83 -30.45 15.30
N THR A 187 -1.71 -29.73 16.01
CA THR A 187 -2.14 -30.04 17.38
C THR A 187 -3.66 -30.10 17.49
N ASP A 188 -4.16 -31.03 18.30
CA ASP A 188 -5.59 -31.25 18.52
C ASP A 188 -6.30 -30.00 19.08
N ALA A 189 -5.63 -29.28 19.99
CA ALA A 189 -6.13 -28.01 20.52
C ALA A 189 -6.23 -26.91 19.43
N GLY A 190 -5.24 -26.82 18.53
CA GLY A 190 -5.27 -25.86 17.42
C GLY A 190 -6.36 -26.19 16.39
N PHE A 191 -6.57 -27.48 16.12
CA PHE A 191 -7.65 -27.96 15.26
C PHE A 191 -9.03 -27.57 15.82
N HIS A 192 -9.27 -27.77 17.12
CA HIS A 192 -10.55 -27.41 17.73
C HIS A 192 -10.83 -25.90 17.73
N VAL A 193 -9.80 -25.07 17.89
CA VAL A 193 -9.94 -23.60 17.82
C VAL A 193 -10.29 -23.16 16.39
N GLU A 194 -9.56 -23.63 15.39
CA GLU A 194 -9.81 -23.27 13.98
C GLU A 194 -11.13 -23.84 13.45
N MET A 195 -11.52 -25.04 13.88
CA MET A 195 -12.82 -25.62 13.55
C MET A 195 -13.98 -24.81 14.15
N ASN A 196 -13.84 -24.32 15.39
CA ASN A 196 -14.85 -23.47 16.01
C ASN A 196 -14.91 -22.09 15.33
N ARG A 197 -13.76 -21.58 14.88
CA ARG A 197 -13.65 -20.37 14.06
C ARG A 197 -14.42 -20.51 12.74
N LEU A 198 -14.19 -21.63 12.03
CA LEU A 198 -14.83 -21.94 10.76
C LEU A 198 -16.33 -22.21 10.93
N ALA A 199 -16.75 -22.87 12.00
CA ALA A 199 -18.16 -23.08 12.31
C ALA A 199 -18.91 -21.76 12.55
N LYS A 200 -18.30 -20.81 13.28
CA LYS A 200 -18.89 -19.48 13.49
C LYS A 200 -19.01 -18.67 12.19
N LEU A 201 -18.04 -18.82 11.28
CA LEU A 201 -18.06 -18.17 9.97
C LEU A 201 -19.13 -18.77 9.04
N ALA A 202 -19.22 -20.10 8.97
CA ALA A 202 -20.13 -20.80 8.07
C ALA A 202 -21.59 -20.80 8.53
N CYS A 203 -21.84 -20.79 9.85
CA CYS A 203 -23.18 -20.81 10.44
C CYS A 203 -23.68 -19.40 10.81
N PHE A 204 -23.12 -18.35 10.19
CA PHE A 204 -23.44 -16.96 10.53
C PHE A 204 -24.91 -16.59 10.20
N ASP A 205 -25.52 -17.26 9.21
CA ASP A 205 -26.88 -16.95 8.70
C ASP A 205 -28.02 -17.73 9.42
N GLU A 206 -27.72 -18.53 10.45
CA GLU A 206 -28.74 -19.29 11.23
C GLU A 206 -29.11 -18.63 12.57
N ARG A 207 -29.04 -17.28 12.69
CA ARG A 207 -29.49 -16.54 13.88
C ARG A 207 -30.50 -15.46 13.59
#